data_AF-A0A924LXS8-F1
#
_entry.id   AF-A0A924LXS8-F1
#
_cell.length_a   1.000
_cell.length_b   1.000
_cell.length_c   1.000
_cell.angle_alpha   90.00
_cell.angle_beta   90.00
_cell.angle_gamma   90.00
#
_symmetry.space_group_name_H-M   'P 1'
#
loop_
_entity.id
_entity.type
_entity.pdbx_description
1 polymer ?
#
loop_
_entity_poly.entity_id
_entity_poly.type
_entity_poly.pdbx_seq_one_letter_code
_entity_poly.pdbx_strand_id
1 'polypeptide(L)'
;MARFSLVPKNTTFDTLLISAGDIAVETAKALQTMINGYPSTTGMIHDIKSLEHQGDRVMREMVHELLNTFVTPIDREDIYDLAKIIDDVIDFIDEGASMFDIYQVEAITGCVKGQADILV
;
A
#
# COMPACT_ATOMS: atom_id res chain seq x y z
N MET A 1 -28.77 -22.71 25.54
CA MET A 1 -27.64 -23.48 24.96
C MET A 1 -26.57 -22.50 24.53
N ALA A 2 -25.35 -22.60 25.07
CA ALA A 2 -24.25 -21.74 24.63
C ALA A 2 -23.80 -22.14 23.23
N ARG A 3 -23.78 -21.19 22.30
CA ARG A 3 -23.31 -21.41 20.92
C ARG A 3 -21.79 -21.27 20.93
N PHE A 4 -21.08 -22.39 20.99
CA PHE A 4 -19.64 -22.41 20.84
C PHE A 4 -19.28 -22.06 19.38
N SER A 5 -18.61 -20.93 19.17
CA SER A 5 -17.94 -20.60 17.91
C SER A 5 -16.51 -21.11 17.99
N LEU A 6 -16.14 -22.04 17.13
CA LEU A 6 -14.75 -22.52 16.99
C LEU A 6 -13.89 -21.53 16.18
N VAL A 7 -14.51 -20.55 15.52
CA VAL A 7 -13.81 -19.47 14.82
C VAL A 7 -13.47 -18.39 15.85
N PRO A 8 -12.17 -18.13 16.12
CA PRO A 8 -11.76 -17.00 16.95
C PRO A 8 -12.23 -15.72 16.28
N LYS A 9 -12.82 -14.79 17.04
CA LYS A 9 -13.10 -13.42 16.56
C LYS A 9 -11.81 -12.60 16.58
N ASN A 10 -10.77 -13.09 15.89
CA ASN A 10 -9.53 -12.37 15.76
C ASN A 10 -9.65 -11.42 14.56
N THR A 11 -9.74 -10.12 14.82
CA THR A 11 -9.84 -9.08 13.78
C THR A 11 -8.48 -8.64 13.25
N THR A 12 -7.38 -9.32 13.62
CA THR A 12 -6.03 -8.95 13.19
C THR A 12 -5.90 -8.85 11.67
N PHE A 13 -6.41 -9.82 10.92
CA PHE A 13 -6.35 -9.78 9.45
C PHE A 13 -7.12 -8.60 8.87
N ASP A 14 -8.31 -8.31 9.40
CA ASP A 14 -9.10 -7.15 8.98
C ASP A 14 -8.33 -5.84 9.24
N THR A 15 -7.74 -5.70 10.43
CA THR A 15 -6.94 -4.54 10.81
C THR A 15 -5.74 -4.35 9.89
N LEU A 16 -5.00 -5.43 9.59
CA LEU A 16 -3.82 -5.36 8.72
C LEU A 16 -4.20 -5.04 7.27
N LEU A 17 -5.29 -5.62 6.75
CA LEU A 17 -5.80 -5.30 5.41
C LEU A 17 -6.24 -3.84 5.30
N ILE A 18 -6.97 -3.33 6.31
CA ILE A 18 -7.36 -1.92 6.38
C ILE A 18 -6.11 -1.03 6.42
N SER A 19 -5.13 -1.36 7.27
CA SER A 19 -3.88 -0.61 7.35
C SER A 19 -3.12 -0.59 6.01
N ALA A 20 -3.04 -1.71 5.30
CA ALA A 20 -2.43 -1.76 3.98
C ALA A 20 -3.17 -0.87 2.98
N GLY A 21 -4.50 -0.91 2.98
CA GLY A 21 -5.34 -0.07 2.13
C GLY A 21 -5.20 1.42 2.42
N ASP A 22 -5.16 1.81 3.70
CA ASP A 22 -4.96 3.20 4.12
C ASP A 22 -3.60 3.71 3.65
N ILE A 23 -2.53 2.92 3.82
CA ILE A 23 -1.18 3.25 3.32
C ILE A 23 -1.18 3.39 1.80
N ALA A 24 -1.85 2.50 1.06
CA ALA A 24 -1.95 2.61 -0.39
C ALA A 24 -2.63 3.91 -0.84
N VAL A 25 -3.72 4.31 -0.18
CA VAL A 25 -4.41 5.57 -0.46
C VAL A 25 -3.54 6.78 -0.11
N GLU A 26 -2.84 6.75 1.02
CA GLU A 26 -1.90 7.81 1.41
C GLU A 26 -0.74 7.95 0.41
N THR A 27 -0.20 6.81 -0.05
CA THR A 27 0.88 6.75 -1.04
C THR A 27 0.43 7.32 -2.39
N ALA A 28 -0.78 6.97 -2.85
CA ALA A 28 -1.35 7.53 -4.07
C ALA A 28 -1.56 9.06 -3.98
N LYS A 29 -2.06 9.55 -2.85
CA LYS A 29 -2.21 11.00 -2.61
C LYS A 29 -0.87 11.73 -2.54
N ALA A 30 0.15 11.11 -1.94
CA ALA A 30 1.50 11.65 -1.92
C ALA A 30 2.06 11.79 -3.34
N LEU A 31 1.89 10.76 -4.19
CA LEU A 31 2.28 10.80 -5.60
C LEU A 31 1.53 11.90 -6.37
N GLN A 32 0.21 12.01 -6.20
CA GLN A 32 -0.58 13.07 -6.84
C GLN A 32 -0.08 14.46 -6.44
N THR A 33 0.21 14.67 -5.14
CA THR A 33 0.73 15.94 -4.64
C THR A 33 2.12 16.23 -5.22
N MET A 34 2.98 15.22 -5.27
CA MET A 34 4.31 15.32 -5.88
C MET A 34 4.18 15.73 -7.36
N ILE A 35 3.36 15.04 -8.15
CA ILE A 35 3.17 15.30 -9.59
C ILE A 35 2.57 16.68 -9.84
N ASN A 36 1.63 17.13 -9.01
CA ASN A 36 0.97 18.42 -9.18
C ASN A 36 1.85 19.61 -8.79
N GLY A 37 2.72 19.45 -7.79
CA GLY A 37 3.67 20.47 -7.36
C GLY A 37 5.06 20.40 -8.01
N TYR A 38 5.28 19.44 -8.91
CA TYR A 38 6.58 19.21 -9.53
C TYR A 38 7.05 20.42 -10.35
N PRO A 39 8.34 20.81 -10.29
CA PRO A 39 9.48 20.15 -9.61
C PRO A 39 9.71 20.58 -8.16
N SER A 40 8.91 21.47 -7.59
CA SER A 40 9.14 22.01 -6.23
C SER A 40 8.88 21.00 -5.10
N THR A 41 8.27 19.86 -5.42
CA THR A 41 7.85 18.80 -4.50
C THR A 41 8.70 17.53 -4.60
N THR A 42 9.88 17.56 -5.22
CA THR A 42 10.78 16.39 -5.34
C THR A 42 11.12 15.75 -3.99
N GLY A 43 11.13 16.52 -2.90
CA GLY A 43 11.31 15.99 -1.54
C GLY A 43 10.26 14.95 -1.12
N MET A 44 9.07 14.94 -1.74
CA MET A 44 8.01 13.97 -1.45
C MET A 44 8.36 12.54 -1.88
N ILE A 45 9.40 12.34 -2.70
CA ILE A 45 9.91 10.99 -3.01
C ILE A 45 10.32 10.26 -1.72
N HIS A 46 10.93 10.97 -0.76
CA HIS A 46 11.29 10.37 0.53
C HIS A 46 10.08 10.02 1.37
N ASP A 47 9.01 10.82 1.30
CA ASP A 47 7.76 10.55 1.99
C ASP A 47 7.07 9.30 1.41
N ILE A 48 7.05 9.18 0.07
CA ILE A 48 6.56 7.99 -0.64
C ILE A 48 7.38 6.75 -0.25
N LYS A 49 8.71 6.86 -0.19
CA LYS A 49 9.56 5.74 0.23
C LYS A 49 9.30 5.31 1.68
N SER A 50 9.02 6.28 2.55
CA SER A 50 8.65 6.01 3.94
C SER A 50 7.29 5.29 4.05
N LEU A 51 6.35 5.60 3.16
CA LEU A 51 5.05 4.92 3.06
C LEU A 51 5.20 3.50 2.51
N GLU A 52 6.06 3.28 1.50
CA GLU A 52 6.39 1.92 1.03
C GLU A 52 6.98 1.08 2.16
N HIS A 53 7.94 1.61 2.92
CA HIS A 53 8.49 0.90 4.07
C HIS A 53 7.44 0.59 5.15
N GLN A 54 6.36 1.38 5.24
CA GLN A 54 5.22 1.10 6.12
C GLN A 54 4.37 -0.05 5.57
N GLY A 55 4.04 -0.04 4.28
CA GLY A 55 3.36 -1.14 3.60
C GLY A 55 4.09 -2.47 3.77
N ASP A 56 5.40 -2.46 3.53
CA ASP A 56 6.32 -3.60 3.70
C ASP A 56 6.29 -4.20 5.13
N ARG A 57 6.11 -3.35 6.15
CA ARG A 57 5.98 -3.80 7.54
C ARG A 57 4.64 -4.51 7.75
N VAL A 58 3.56 -3.92 7.25
CA VAL A 58 2.22 -4.53 7.32
C VAL A 58 2.18 -5.85 6.57
N MET A 59 2.79 -5.94 5.39
CA MET A 59 2.85 -7.17 4.61
C MET A 59 3.64 -8.27 5.34
N ARG A 60 4.79 -7.93 5.94
CA ARG A 60 5.54 -8.88 6.78
C ARG A 60 4.75 -9.36 7.99
N GLU A 61 4.01 -8.47 8.65
CA GLU A 61 3.14 -8.82 9.77
C GLU A 61 1.98 -9.72 9.31
N MET A 62 1.37 -9.42 8.18
CA MET A 62 0.33 -10.26 7.55
C MET A 62 0.82 -11.69 7.33
N VAL A 63 1.99 -11.84 6.71
CA VAL A 63 2.60 -13.15 6.48
C VAL A 63 2.90 -13.86 7.79
N HIS A 64 3.39 -13.15 8.80
CA HIS A 64 3.65 -13.71 10.13
C HIS A 64 2.36 -14.26 10.77
N GLU A 65 1.28 -13.48 10.75
CA GLU A 65 -0.01 -13.89 11.32
C GLU A 65 -0.64 -15.06 10.56
N LEU A 66 -0.54 -15.09 9.23
CA LEU A 66 -1.01 -16.22 8.41
C LEU A 66 -0.26 -17.52 8.75
N LEU A 67 1.06 -17.44 8.99
CA LEU A 67 1.87 -18.60 9.36
C LEU A 67 1.56 -19.12 10.77
N ASN A 68 1.25 -18.22 11.71
CA ASN A 68 1.01 -18.56 13.12
C ASN A 68 -0.46 -18.83 13.47
N THR A 69 -1.39 -18.54 12.55
CA THR A 69 -2.82 -18.78 12.76
C THR A 69 -3.25 -20.11 12.16
N PHE A 70 -3.83 -20.98 13.00
CA PHE A 70 -4.32 -22.29 12.57
C PHE A 70 -5.66 -22.22 11.83
N VAL A 71 -6.59 -21.35 12.27
CA VAL A 71 -7.91 -21.14 11.65
C VAL A 71 -8.04 -19.69 11.21
N THR A 72 -8.12 -19.46 9.91
CA THR A 72 -8.33 -18.13 9.29
C THR A 72 -9.83 -17.88 9.05
N PRO A 73 -10.27 -16.60 8.97
CA PRO A 73 -11.69 -16.27 8.76
C PRO A 73 -12.19 -16.59 7.33
N ILE A 74 -11.30 -16.52 6.34
CA ILE A 74 -11.47 -16.97 4.95
C ILE A 74 -10.23 -17.77 4.53
N ASP A 75 -10.15 -18.17 3.27
CA ASP A 75 -8.99 -18.89 2.75
C ASP A 75 -7.71 -18.06 2.90
N ARG A 76 -6.65 -18.72 3.38
CA ARG A 76 -5.36 -18.07 3.70
C ARG A 76 -4.73 -17.45 2.45
N GLU A 77 -4.84 -18.15 1.33
CA GLU A 77 -4.32 -17.72 0.03
C GLU A 77 -5.01 -16.43 -0.40
N ASP A 78 -6.33 -16.31 -0.24
CA ASP A 78 -7.08 -15.09 -0.55
C ASP A 78 -6.63 -13.89 0.29
N ILE A 79 -6.37 -14.07 1.59
CA ILE A 79 -5.88 -12.99 2.47
C ILE A 79 -4.49 -12.54 2.01
N TYR A 80 -3.61 -13.50 1.72
CA TYR A 80 -2.26 -13.22 1.25
C TYR A 80 -2.27 -12.49 -0.09
N ASP A 81 -3.03 -12.99 -1.06
CA ASP A 81 -3.10 -12.44 -2.42
C ASP A 81 -3.68 -11.02 -2.38
N LEU A 82 -4.73 -10.78 -1.58
CA LEU A 82 -5.29 -9.44 -1.42
C LEU A 82 -4.27 -8.48 -0.80
N ALA A 83 -3.59 -8.88 0.28
CA ALA A 83 -2.56 -8.06 0.91
C ALA A 83 -1.41 -7.76 -0.07
N LYS A 84 -0.99 -8.76 -0.86
CA LYS A 84 0.08 -8.62 -1.84
C LYS A 84 -0.29 -7.69 -2.99
N ILE A 85 -1.52 -7.76 -3.50
CA ILE A 85 -1.98 -6.84 -4.56
C ILE A 85 -2.00 -5.38 -4.06
N ILE A 86 -2.38 -5.15 -2.80
CA ILE A 86 -2.35 -3.80 -2.21
C ILE A 86 -0.90 -3.31 -2.08
N ASP A 87 -0.01 -4.18 -1.59
CA ASP A 87 1.43 -3.92 -1.48
C ASP A 87 2.08 -3.61 -2.85
N ASP A 88 1.73 -4.37 -3.90
CA ASP A 88 2.19 -4.10 -5.27
C ASP A 88 1.81 -2.69 -5.76
N VAL A 89 0.63 -2.18 -5.40
CA VAL A 89 0.23 -0.80 -5.75
C VAL A 89 1.14 0.22 -5.08
N ILE A 90 1.49 0.00 -3.81
CA ILE A 90 2.41 0.88 -3.06
C ILE A 90 3.80 0.85 -3.70
N ASP A 91 4.31 -0.34 -4.00
CA ASP A 91 5.61 -0.55 -4.64
C ASP A 91 5.69 0.12 -6.02
N PHE A 92 4.67 -0.03 -6.86
CA PHE A 92 4.64 0.61 -8.18
C PHE A 92 4.61 2.14 -8.10
N ILE A 93 3.97 2.71 -7.06
CA ILE A 93 3.99 4.15 -6.83
C ILE A 93 5.39 4.60 -6.41
N ASP A 94 6.05 3.89 -5.50
CA ASP A 94 7.42 4.20 -5.05
C ASP A 94 8.43 4.10 -6.20
N GLU A 95 8.36 3.03 -6.99
CA GLU A 95 9.21 2.85 -8.16
C GLU A 95 8.97 3.96 -9.18
N GLY A 96 7.70 4.24 -9.48
CA GLY A 96 7.30 5.32 -10.38
C GLY A 96 7.79 6.69 -9.93
N ALA A 97 7.70 7.01 -8.63
CA ALA A 97 8.20 8.26 -8.08
C ALA A 97 9.73 8.35 -8.14
N SER A 98 10.42 7.26 -7.82
CA SER A 98 11.88 7.17 -7.85
C SER A 98 12.46 7.39 -9.27
N MET A 99 11.73 6.97 -10.31
CA MET A 99 12.14 7.22 -11.70
C MET A 99 12.26 8.71 -12.03
N PHE A 100 11.52 9.60 -11.38
CA PHE A 100 11.59 11.04 -11.67
C PHE A 100 12.95 11.61 -11.26
N ASP A 101 13.49 11.16 -10.13
CA ASP A 101 14.83 11.52 -9.67
C ASP A 101 15.90 10.83 -10.51
N ILE A 102 15.78 9.52 -10.76
CA ILE A 102 16.76 8.75 -11.55
C ILE A 102 16.95 9.35 -12.95
N TYR A 103 15.86 9.70 -13.63
CA TYR A 103 15.89 10.26 -14.98
C TYR A 103 16.01 11.79 -15.01
N GLN A 104 16.09 12.45 -13.85
CA GLN A 104 16.19 13.91 -13.74
C GLN A 104 15.11 14.63 -14.57
N VAL A 105 13.85 14.21 -14.39
CA VAL A 105 12.72 14.76 -15.14
C VAL A 105 12.59 16.26 -14.88
N GLU A 106 12.61 17.08 -15.92
CA GLU A 106 12.54 18.55 -15.77
C GLU A 106 11.11 19.10 -15.77
N ALA A 107 10.18 18.40 -16.43
CA ALA A 107 8.81 18.85 -16.60
C ALA A 107 7.80 17.70 -16.71
N ILE A 108 6.61 17.91 -16.15
CA ILE A 108 5.53 16.94 -16.15
C ILE A 108 4.54 17.22 -17.27
N THR A 109 4.22 16.20 -18.06
CA THR A 109 3.21 16.27 -19.11
C THR A 109 1.80 16.13 -18.54
N GLY A 110 0.80 16.64 -19.25
CA GLY A 110 -0.60 16.55 -18.81
C GLY A 110 -1.11 15.11 -18.65
N CYS A 111 -0.59 14.15 -19.42
CA CYS A 111 -0.99 12.75 -19.30
C CYS A 111 -0.55 12.13 -17.97
N VAL A 112 0.63 12.46 -17.46
CA VAL A 112 1.13 11.98 -16.16
C VAL A 112 0.28 12.52 -15.01
N LYS A 113 -0.19 13.77 -15.11
CA LYS A 113 -1.15 14.34 -14.14
C LYS A 113 -2.47 13.56 -14.13
N GLY A 114 -3.03 13.32 -15.32
CA GLY A 114 -4.26 12.53 -15.44
C GLY A 114 -4.11 11.09 -14.93
N GLN A 115 -2.92 10.49 -15.05
CA GLN A 115 -2.64 9.17 -14.50
C GLN A 115 -2.61 9.17 -12.97
N ALA A 116 -2.03 10.20 -12.36
CA ALA A 116 -2.03 10.37 -10.91
C ALA A 116 -3.47 10.55 -10.36
N ASP A 117 -4.32 11.25 -11.09
CA ASP A 117 -5.73 11.49 -10.71
C ASP A 117 -6.60 10.22 -10.75
N ILE A 118 -6.21 9.18 -11.49
CA ILE A 118 -6.93 7.89 -11.52
C ILE A 118 -6.67 7.06 -10.26
N LEU A 119 -5.52 7.27 -9.61
CA LEU A 119 -5.08 6.48 -8.46
C LEU A 119 -5.76 6.90 -7.14
N VAL A 120 -6.42 8.06 -7.10
CA VAL A 120 -7.03 8.66 -5.90
C VAL A 120 -8.55 8.74 -6.06
#